data_AF-A0A7C7U9R7-F1
#
_entry.id   AF-A0A7C7U9R7-F1
#
_cell.length_a   1.000
_cell.length_b   1.000
_cell.length_c   1.000
_cell.angle_alpha   90.00
_cell.angle_beta   90.00
_cell.angle_gamma   90.00
#
_symmetry.space_group_name_H-M   'P 1'
#
loop_
_entity.id
_entity.type
_entity.pdbx_description
1 polymer ?
#
loop_
_entity_poly.entity_id
_entity_poly.type
_entity_poly.pdbx_seq_one_letter_code
_entity_poly.pdbx_strand_id
1 'polypeptide(L)'
;MNQATGDYHMEGRTGTSIRPTSPGRANRFWRRDRQGMSIFGIRVVNLLLFTLSCFLVANMINQMGAFNLIPIESPALRPLSHAAKTARPWSERKQILDRNLFGAQVVEEETLLEPEPEEELTITSLPVRLLGTVASEEQAVASAAIENTQDRLHQVVRVGHTLDKFANVVVARIDRGRVILQNGARREELLLDPQAPKVSRVATSRRVPQPRSRRRGPASADASLDARLGKQTDRAPSRGPDSVFNGARTLPKKDKAGGKDAVGNDFIGSKAATSRSGIRSRPAFQGSVAECVLANWYRCIDRYGEGNCGVWSNVTSVPIGAFGIDLPWCNR
;
A
#
# COMPACT_ATOMS: atom_id res chain seq x y z
N MET A 1 14.21 -61.88 -20.56
CA MET A 1 15.03 -60.81 -21.16
C MET A 1 14.90 -59.58 -20.26
N ASN A 2 15.74 -59.54 -19.21
CA ASN A 2 16.88 -58.62 -19.01
C ASN A 2 16.41 -57.34 -18.29
N GLN A 3 16.45 -57.30 -16.94
CA GLN A 3 17.57 -56.86 -16.10
C GLN A 3 18.06 -55.43 -16.42
N ALA A 4 17.86 -54.50 -15.47
CA ALA A 4 18.83 -53.46 -15.09
C ALA A 4 18.33 -52.69 -13.85
N THR A 5 18.64 -53.22 -12.67
CA THR A 5 18.65 -52.49 -11.39
C THR A 5 19.92 -51.65 -11.33
N GLY A 6 19.77 -50.32 -11.31
CA GLY A 6 20.87 -49.37 -11.15
C GLY A 6 21.06 -48.97 -9.69
N ASP A 7 21.98 -49.64 -9.02
CA ASP A 7 22.57 -49.24 -7.74
C ASP A 7 23.42 -47.98 -7.93
N TYR A 8 23.10 -46.91 -7.20
CA TYR A 8 23.97 -45.73 -7.11
C TYR A 8 24.61 -45.67 -5.72
N HIS A 9 25.84 -46.17 -5.69
CA HIS A 9 26.83 -46.07 -4.65
C HIS A 9 27.25 -44.59 -4.48
N MET A 10 26.97 -43.96 -3.34
CA MET A 10 27.53 -42.64 -2.99
C MET A 10 28.71 -42.83 -2.05
N GLU A 11 29.90 -42.76 -2.66
CA GLU A 11 31.22 -42.80 -2.04
C GLU A 11 31.45 -41.63 -1.09
N GLY A 12 31.93 -41.94 0.11
CA GLY A 12 32.33 -40.98 1.11
C GLY A 12 33.58 -40.21 0.67
N ARG A 13 33.51 -38.87 0.72
CA ARG A 13 34.70 -38.02 0.79
C ARG A 13 34.88 -37.52 2.21
N THR A 14 35.73 -38.23 2.93
CA THR A 14 36.41 -37.76 4.14
C THR A 14 37.37 -36.63 3.75
N GLY A 15 36.87 -35.39 3.84
CA GLY A 15 37.66 -34.17 3.72
C GLY A 15 38.57 -34.01 4.93
N THR A 16 39.86 -34.25 4.68
CA THR A 16 41.02 -34.05 5.53
C THR A 16 40.99 -32.77 6.37
N SER A 17 41.03 -32.98 7.69
CA SER A 17 41.29 -31.97 8.72
C SER A 17 42.75 -31.52 8.63
N ILE A 18 43.01 -30.40 7.98
CA ILE A 18 44.32 -29.74 7.99
C ILE A 18 44.28 -28.73 9.15
N ARG A 19 44.90 -29.10 10.27
CA ARG A 19 45.21 -28.18 11.37
C ARG A 19 46.22 -27.13 10.88
N PRO A 20 45.91 -25.83 10.89
CA PRO A 20 46.95 -24.81 10.73
C PRO A 20 47.80 -24.79 12.00
N THR A 21 49.06 -25.18 11.85
CA THR A 21 50.12 -24.99 12.84
C THR A 21 50.33 -23.50 13.06
N SER A 22 50.23 -23.12 14.34
CA SER A 22 50.42 -21.77 14.85
C SER A 22 51.87 -21.32 14.74
N PRO A 23 52.22 -20.29 13.94
CA PRO A 23 53.50 -19.62 14.06
C PRO A 23 53.37 -18.40 14.99
N GLY A 24 54.29 -18.30 15.95
CA GLY A 24 54.81 -17.01 16.38
C GLY A 24 53.98 -16.20 17.37
N ARG A 25 53.91 -16.66 18.62
CA ARG A 25 53.77 -15.76 19.78
C ARG A 25 55.07 -14.96 19.93
N ALA A 26 55.17 -13.77 19.34
CA ALA A 26 56.27 -12.87 19.69
C ALA A 26 55.99 -11.36 19.60
N ASN A 27 54.90 -10.88 18.99
CA ASN A 27 54.72 -9.43 18.78
C ASN A 27 53.32 -8.89 19.16
N ARG A 28 52.81 -9.21 20.36
CA ARG A 28 51.48 -8.75 20.83
C ARG A 28 51.49 -7.73 21.98
N PHE A 29 52.62 -7.11 22.29
CA PHE A 29 52.68 -6.22 23.46
C PHE A 29 52.43 -4.72 23.18
N TRP A 30 52.64 -4.23 21.93
CA TRP A 30 52.56 -2.79 21.64
C TRP A 30 51.33 -2.32 20.82
N ARG A 31 50.25 -3.11 20.75
CA ARG A 31 49.05 -2.79 19.94
C ARG A 31 47.73 -2.73 20.73
N ARG A 32 47.75 -2.57 22.06
CA ARG A 32 46.52 -2.68 22.87
C ARG A 32 45.81 -1.36 23.16
N ASP A 33 46.48 -0.21 23.04
CA ASP A 33 45.87 1.06 23.47
C ASP A 33 45.24 1.92 22.35
N ARG A 34 45.43 1.56 21.07
CA ARG A 34 44.74 2.25 19.93
C ARG A 34 43.42 1.62 19.49
N GLN A 35 43.02 0.46 20.03
CA GLN A 35 41.78 -0.22 19.62
C GLN A 35 40.52 0.26 20.36
N GLY A 36 40.65 0.91 21.52
CA GLY A 36 39.51 1.45 22.26
C GLY A 36 38.86 2.64 21.56
N MET A 37 39.66 3.56 21.01
CA MET A 37 39.15 4.80 20.41
C MET A 37 38.47 4.60 19.06
N SER A 38 38.87 3.59 18.26
CA SER A 38 38.26 3.36 16.94
C SER A 38 36.83 2.80 17.03
N ILE A 39 36.54 1.99 18.06
CA ILE A 39 35.20 1.44 18.27
C ILE A 39 34.21 2.54 18.68
N PHE A 40 34.63 3.46 19.55
CA PHE A 40 33.81 4.62 19.89
C PHE A 40 33.64 5.56 18.69
N GLY A 41 34.71 5.79 17.92
CA GLY A 41 34.64 6.60 16.70
C GLY A 41 33.61 6.06 15.69
N ILE A 42 33.63 4.75 15.40
CA ILE A 42 32.66 4.13 14.48
C ILE A 42 31.23 4.25 15.01
N ARG A 43 31.02 4.07 16.32
CA ARG A 43 29.69 4.21 16.94
C ARG A 43 29.15 5.64 16.85
N VAL A 44 30.01 6.63 17.10
CA VAL A 44 29.63 8.06 16.99
C VAL A 44 29.31 8.42 15.54
N VAL A 45 30.14 8.00 14.59
CA VAL A 45 29.92 8.26 13.16
C VAL A 45 28.61 7.63 12.66
N ASN A 46 28.32 6.39 13.04
CA ASN A 46 27.06 5.73 12.66
C ASN A 46 25.83 6.41 13.28
N LEU A 47 25.93 6.90 14.52
CA LEU A 47 24.85 7.62 15.18
C LEU A 47 24.59 8.97 14.49
N LEU A 48 25.65 9.66 14.07
CA LEU A 48 25.56 10.90 13.31
C LEU A 48 24.95 10.67 11.91
N LEU A 49 25.39 9.65 11.18
CA LEU A 49 24.81 9.25 9.89
C LEU A 49 23.31 8.90 10.02
N PHE A 50 22.93 8.15 11.04
CA PHE A 50 21.54 7.76 11.28
C PHE A 50 20.65 8.97 11.60
N THR A 51 21.12 9.89 12.45
CA THR A 51 20.36 11.11 12.78
C THR A 51 20.20 12.02 11.57
N LEU A 52 21.26 12.19 10.76
CA LEU A 52 21.22 12.98 9.54
C LEU A 52 20.31 12.36 8.47
N SER A 53 20.33 11.03 8.31
CA SER A 53 19.41 10.35 7.39
C SER A 53 17.95 10.51 7.82
N CYS A 54 17.68 10.43 9.13
CA CYS A 54 16.33 10.59 9.66
C CYS A 54 15.82 12.03 9.47
N PHE A 55 16.69 13.02 9.66
CA PHE A 55 16.38 14.43 9.42
C PHE A 55 16.02 14.71 7.94
N LEU A 56 16.78 14.16 6.99
CA LEU A 56 16.49 14.31 5.56
C LEU A 56 15.14 13.70 5.17
N VAL A 57 14.82 12.50 5.68
CA VAL A 57 13.52 11.85 5.42
C VAL A 57 12.38 12.68 6.00
N ALA A 58 12.52 13.20 7.22
CA ALA A 58 11.52 14.06 7.83
C ALA A 58 11.29 15.35 7.02
N ASN A 59 12.36 15.99 6.54
CA ASN A 59 12.26 17.21 5.73
C ASN A 59 11.55 16.96 4.39
N MET A 60 11.84 15.83 3.73
CA MET A 60 11.18 15.44 2.48
C MET A 60 9.68 15.16 2.67
N ILE A 61 9.30 14.48 3.76
CA ILE A 61 7.89 14.25 4.10
C ILE A 61 7.17 15.58 4.41
N ASN A 62 7.81 16.50 5.12
CA ASN A 62 7.22 17.81 5.41
C ASN A 62 7.01 18.64 4.13
N GLN A 63 7.97 18.62 3.20
CA GLN A 63 7.79 19.28 1.89
C GLN A 63 6.64 18.65 1.09
N MET A 64 6.59 17.32 0.99
CA MET A 64 5.47 16.64 0.31
C MET A 64 4.13 16.83 1.01
N GLY A 65 4.12 16.92 2.34
CA GLY A 65 2.94 17.20 3.14
C GLY A 65 2.43 18.62 2.92
N ALA A 66 3.32 19.60 2.80
CA ALA A 66 2.95 20.99 2.50
C ALA A 66 2.18 21.09 1.17
N PHE A 67 2.61 20.37 0.12
CA PHE A 67 1.90 20.39 -1.17
C PHE A 67 0.53 19.69 -1.13
N ASN A 68 0.33 18.70 -0.26
CA ASN A 68 -0.96 18.01 -0.12
C ASN A 68 -1.91 18.68 0.88
N LEU A 69 -1.39 19.49 1.79
CA LEU A 69 -2.16 20.15 2.86
C LEU A 69 -2.46 21.61 2.57
N ILE A 70 -1.89 22.22 1.53
CA ILE A 70 -2.49 23.41 0.94
C ILE A 70 -3.84 22.92 0.42
N PRO A 71 -4.96 23.26 1.08
CA PRO A 71 -6.25 23.03 0.48
C PRO A 71 -6.17 23.73 -0.86
N ILE A 72 -6.58 23.08 -1.94
CA ILE A 72 -7.02 23.83 -3.10
C ILE A 72 -8.22 24.62 -2.56
N GLU A 73 -7.94 25.79 -1.98
CA GLU A 73 -8.90 26.85 -1.84
C GLU A 73 -9.34 27.05 -3.27
N SER A 74 -10.43 26.36 -3.65
CA SER A 74 -11.27 26.82 -4.74
C SER A 74 -11.42 28.29 -4.42
N PRO A 75 -10.79 29.19 -5.19
CA PRO A 75 -10.73 30.59 -4.83
C PRO A 75 -12.16 30.95 -4.55
N ALA A 76 -12.46 31.23 -3.28
CA ALA A 76 -13.81 31.56 -2.89
C ALA A 76 -14.17 32.66 -3.86
N LEU A 77 -15.10 32.37 -4.78
CA LEU A 77 -15.64 33.38 -5.67
C LEU A 77 -16.17 34.40 -4.67
N ARG A 78 -15.36 35.44 -4.41
CA ARG A 78 -15.85 36.65 -3.80
C ARG A 78 -17.06 36.94 -4.65
N PRO A 79 -18.28 37.00 -4.09
CA PRO A 79 -19.39 37.51 -4.84
C PRO A 79 -18.94 38.92 -5.20
N LEU A 80 -18.46 39.08 -6.43
CA LEU A 80 -18.25 40.37 -7.02
C LEU A 80 -19.67 40.92 -7.01
N SER A 81 -19.92 41.79 -6.05
CA SER A 81 -21.01 42.76 -6.08
C SER A 81 -20.71 43.71 -7.23
N HIS A 82 -20.65 43.17 -8.44
CA HIS A 82 -20.99 43.88 -9.63
C HIS A 82 -22.49 44.01 -9.53
N ALA A 83 -22.92 45.16 -9.01
CA ALA A 83 -24.17 45.78 -9.41
C ALA A 83 -24.39 45.39 -10.88
N ALA A 84 -25.44 44.61 -11.12
CA ALA A 84 -25.75 44.03 -12.41
C ALA A 84 -25.85 45.16 -13.44
N LYS A 85 -24.71 45.50 -14.08
CA LYS A 85 -24.70 46.29 -15.30
C LYS A 85 -25.47 45.42 -16.27
N THR A 86 -26.69 45.87 -16.57
CA THR A 86 -27.61 45.35 -17.59
C THR A 86 -26.87 44.46 -18.56
N ALA A 87 -27.14 43.16 -18.44
CA ALA A 87 -26.60 42.10 -19.27
C ALA A 87 -26.57 42.57 -20.73
N ARG A 88 -25.36 42.78 -21.28
CA ARG A 88 -25.19 43.18 -22.69
C ARG A 88 -25.96 42.20 -23.59
N PRO A 89 -26.59 42.69 -24.67
CA PRO A 89 -27.39 41.86 -25.56
C PRO A 89 -26.57 40.68 -26.10
N TRP A 90 -27.22 39.53 -26.27
CA TRP A 90 -26.59 38.27 -26.68
C TRP A 90 -25.78 38.39 -27.97
N SER A 91 -26.19 39.27 -28.89
CA SER A 91 -25.49 39.56 -30.13
C SER A 91 -24.05 40.05 -29.93
N GLU A 92 -23.77 40.89 -28.93
CA GLU A 92 -22.40 41.33 -28.62
C GLU A 92 -21.54 40.19 -28.07
N ARG A 93 -22.12 39.25 -27.33
CA ARG A 93 -21.38 38.10 -26.78
C ARG A 93 -21.03 37.09 -27.86
N LYS A 94 -21.94 36.90 -28.85
CA LYS A 94 -21.71 36.02 -29.99
C LYS A 94 -20.48 36.46 -30.79
N GLN A 95 -20.29 37.77 -30.99
CA GLN A 95 -19.13 38.29 -31.71
C GLN A 95 -17.79 38.02 -31.00
N ILE A 96 -17.79 37.92 -29.66
CA ILE A 96 -16.60 37.58 -28.88
C ILE A 96 -16.25 36.09 -29.01
N LEU A 97 -17.28 35.24 -29.00
CA LEU A 97 -17.15 33.80 -29.22
C LEU A 97 -16.68 33.50 -30.66
N ASP A 98 -17.31 34.14 -31.66
CA ASP A 98 -16.99 33.96 -33.09
C ASP A 98 -15.54 34.40 -33.42
N ARG A 99 -15.00 35.37 -32.68
CA ARG A 99 -13.62 35.83 -32.87
C ARG A 99 -12.58 34.96 -32.19
N ASN A 100 -13.00 33.95 -31.43
CA ASN A 100 -12.13 33.01 -30.73
C ASN A 100 -10.97 33.71 -29.99
N LEU A 101 -11.23 34.88 -29.40
CA LEU A 101 -10.20 35.72 -28.77
C LEU A 101 -9.55 35.05 -27.55
N PHE A 102 -10.19 34.01 -27.02
CA PHE A 102 -9.70 33.25 -25.88
C PHE A 102 -9.01 31.94 -26.27
N GLY A 103 -8.92 31.62 -27.57
CA GLY A 103 -8.37 30.35 -28.03
C GLY A 103 -9.09 29.13 -27.45
N ALA A 104 -10.28 29.33 -26.88
CA ALA A 104 -11.12 28.26 -26.38
C ALA A 104 -11.68 27.57 -27.61
N GLN A 105 -11.05 26.47 -28.01
CA GLN A 105 -11.72 25.54 -28.89
C GLN A 105 -13.03 25.19 -28.20
N VAL A 106 -14.13 25.65 -28.79
CA VAL A 106 -15.46 25.17 -28.45
C VAL A 106 -15.40 23.70 -28.88
N VAL A 107 -14.97 22.85 -27.95
CA VAL A 107 -15.18 21.42 -28.05
C VAL A 107 -16.69 21.32 -28.16
N GLU A 108 -17.14 21.10 -29.39
CA GLU A 108 -18.51 20.80 -29.72
C GLU A 108 -18.93 19.74 -28.73
N GLU A 109 -19.79 20.15 -27.80
CA GLU A 109 -20.15 19.41 -26.60
C GLU A 109 -20.69 18.08 -27.09
N GLU A 110 -19.82 17.06 -27.05
CA GLU A 110 -20.07 15.72 -27.53
C GLU A 110 -21.37 15.30 -26.86
N THR A 111 -22.43 15.24 -27.66
CA THR A 111 -23.83 15.07 -27.28
C THR A 111 -23.91 14.20 -26.03
N LEU A 112 -23.98 14.84 -24.87
CA LEU A 112 -24.05 14.14 -23.59
C LEU A 112 -25.29 13.28 -23.69
N LEU A 113 -25.07 11.96 -23.72
CA LEU A 113 -26.11 10.94 -23.73
C LEU A 113 -27.22 11.41 -22.78
N GLU A 114 -28.41 11.58 -23.36
CA GLU A 114 -29.61 12.04 -22.66
C GLU A 114 -29.67 11.32 -21.31
N PRO A 115 -29.61 12.07 -20.19
CA PRO A 115 -29.47 11.46 -18.87
C PRO A 115 -30.61 10.46 -18.70
N GLU A 116 -30.27 9.22 -18.35
CA GLU A 116 -31.28 8.18 -18.08
C GLU A 116 -32.38 8.79 -17.20
N PRO A 117 -33.67 8.62 -17.58
CA PRO A 117 -34.77 9.24 -16.88
C PRO A 117 -34.64 8.93 -15.39
N GLU A 118 -34.57 9.98 -14.57
CA GLU A 118 -34.48 9.86 -13.12
C GLU A 118 -35.70 9.08 -12.65
N GLU A 119 -35.53 7.78 -12.41
CA GLU A 119 -36.56 6.95 -11.80
C GLU A 119 -37.03 7.65 -10.52
N GLU A 120 -38.36 7.72 -10.29
CA GLU A 120 -38.90 8.36 -9.09
C GLU A 120 -38.41 7.62 -7.83
N LEU A 121 -37.32 8.11 -7.23
CA LEU A 121 -36.74 7.58 -6.02
C LEU A 121 -37.55 8.06 -4.82
N THR A 122 -38.07 7.12 -4.04
CA THR A 122 -38.77 7.44 -2.79
C THR A 122 -37.77 7.71 -1.67
N ILE A 123 -38.02 8.69 -0.80
CA ILE A 123 -37.16 8.94 0.38
C ILE A 123 -37.21 7.72 1.30
N THR A 124 -36.05 7.26 1.78
CA THR A 124 -35.99 6.05 2.61
C THR A 124 -36.73 6.22 3.94
N SER A 125 -37.48 5.19 4.33
CA SER A 125 -38.15 5.10 5.63
C SER A 125 -37.33 4.35 6.69
N LEU A 126 -36.13 3.90 6.34
CA LEU A 126 -35.26 3.14 7.23
C LEU A 126 -34.68 4.07 8.33
N PRO A 127 -34.52 3.60 9.57
CA PRO A 127 -33.95 4.39 10.66
C PRO A 127 -32.41 4.47 10.56
N VAL A 128 -31.91 4.91 9.42
CA VAL A 128 -30.49 5.10 9.11
C VAL A 128 -30.22 6.55 8.73
N ARG A 129 -28.99 6.99 8.98
CA ARG A 129 -28.54 8.34 8.65
C ARG A 129 -27.24 8.25 7.86
N LEU A 130 -27.15 9.00 6.76
CA LEU A 130 -25.93 9.13 6.00
C LEU A 130 -24.98 10.12 6.70
N LEU A 131 -23.77 9.67 7.01
CA LEU A 131 -22.73 10.50 7.64
C LEU A 131 -21.80 11.14 6.60
N GLY A 132 -21.59 10.46 5.47
CA GLY A 132 -20.75 10.96 4.40
C GLY A 132 -20.63 9.99 3.23
N THR A 133 -20.24 10.53 2.08
CA THR A 133 -20.06 9.79 0.83
C THR A 133 -18.72 10.15 0.20
N VAL A 134 -18.01 9.14 -0.30
CA VAL A 134 -16.91 9.29 -1.25
C VAL A 134 -17.45 8.82 -2.60
N ALA A 135 -17.93 9.76 -3.41
CA ALA A 135 -18.46 9.49 -4.73
C ALA A 135 -17.33 9.45 -5.76
N SER A 136 -17.43 8.50 -6.69
CA SER A 136 -16.53 8.33 -7.83
C SER A 136 -17.39 8.01 -9.06
N GLU A 137 -16.90 8.36 -10.25
CA GLU A 137 -17.50 7.88 -11.52
C GLU A 137 -17.44 6.36 -11.59
N GLU A 138 -16.34 5.78 -11.09
CA GLU A 138 -16.19 4.35 -10.92
C GLU A 138 -16.86 3.88 -9.61
N GLN A 139 -18.07 3.34 -9.74
CA GLN A 139 -18.90 2.88 -8.61
C GLN A 139 -18.22 1.82 -7.72
N ALA A 140 -17.24 1.08 -8.24
CA ALA A 140 -16.46 0.10 -7.48
C ALA A 140 -15.58 0.72 -6.38
N VAL A 141 -15.19 1.99 -6.55
CA VAL A 141 -14.36 2.74 -5.59
C VAL A 141 -15.22 3.60 -4.65
N ALA A 142 -16.49 3.82 -5.01
CA ALA A 142 -17.41 4.62 -4.24
C ALA A 142 -17.70 3.96 -2.87
N SER A 143 -17.77 4.79 -1.83
CA SER A 143 -18.05 4.32 -0.47
C SER A 143 -18.88 5.32 0.32
N ALA A 144 -19.69 4.81 1.25
CA ALA A 144 -20.55 5.63 2.11
C ALA A 144 -20.40 5.20 3.57
N ALA A 145 -20.43 6.17 4.48
CA ALA A 145 -20.50 5.95 5.91
C ALA A 145 -21.94 6.16 6.38
N ILE A 146 -22.56 5.10 6.88
CA ILE A 146 -23.97 5.08 7.31
C ILE A 146 -24.01 4.77 8.81
N GLU A 147 -24.85 5.50 9.54
CA GLU A 147 -25.14 5.28 10.95
C GLU A 147 -26.53 4.66 11.09
N ASN A 148 -26.66 3.58 11.86
CA ASN A 148 -27.97 3.14 12.31
C ASN A 148 -28.41 3.99 13.51
N THR A 149 -29.52 4.71 13.39
CA THR A 149 -30.00 5.64 14.43
C THR A 149 -30.44 4.94 15.72
N GLN A 150 -30.85 3.68 15.65
CA GLN A 150 -31.28 2.91 16.83
C GLN A 150 -30.10 2.51 17.71
N ASP A 151 -29.01 2.08 17.09
CA ASP A 151 -27.85 1.51 17.79
C ASP A 151 -26.64 2.43 17.85
N ARG A 152 -26.65 3.52 17.06
CA ARG A 152 -25.50 4.41 16.83
C ARG A 152 -24.27 3.66 16.30
N LEU A 153 -24.51 2.55 15.59
CA LEU A 153 -23.44 1.78 14.97
C LEU A 153 -23.12 2.39 13.61
N HIS A 154 -21.84 2.71 13.41
CA HIS A 154 -21.33 3.29 12.17
C HIS A 154 -20.77 2.18 11.30
N GLN A 155 -21.21 2.13 10.04
CA GLN A 155 -20.75 1.15 9.07
C GLN A 155 -20.29 1.87 7.80
N VAL A 156 -19.18 1.40 7.22
CA VAL A 156 -18.72 1.86 5.90
C VAL A 156 -19.09 0.81 4.87
N VAL A 157 -19.84 1.21 3.85
CA VAL A 157 -20.39 0.32 2.83
C VAL A 157 -19.95 0.75 1.43
N ARG A 158 -19.97 -0.21 0.51
CA ARG A 158 -19.71 -0.04 -0.92
C ARG A 158 -20.92 -0.47 -1.74
N VAL A 159 -20.92 -0.17 -3.03
CA VAL A 159 -21.95 -0.67 -3.95
C VAL A 159 -21.99 -2.20 -3.90
N GLY A 160 -23.20 -2.76 -3.82
CA GLY A 160 -23.48 -4.18 -3.68
C GLY A 160 -23.43 -4.72 -2.24
N HIS A 161 -22.99 -3.95 -1.25
CA HIS A 161 -23.01 -4.40 0.15
C HIS A 161 -24.42 -4.31 0.73
N THR A 162 -24.74 -5.25 1.63
CA THR A 162 -25.93 -5.22 2.48
C THR A 162 -25.66 -4.46 3.78
N LEU A 163 -26.71 -3.90 4.38
CA LEU A 163 -26.62 -3.27 5.71
C LEU A 163 -26.76 -4.32 6.81
N ASP A 164 -25.91 -4.28 7.84
CA ASP A 164 -25.81 -5.35 8.86
C ASP A 164 -27.15 -5.69 9.54
N LYS A 165 -28.00 -4.69 9.77
CA LYS A 165 -29.32 -4.85 10.39
C LYS A 165 -30.48 -5.01 9.40
N PHE A 166 -30.26 -4.71 8.14
CA PHE A 166 -31.30 -4.71 7.10
C PHE A 166 -30.84 -5.61 5.96
N ALA A 167 -30.92 -6.92 6.17
CA ALA A 167 -30.39 -7.93 5.24
C ALA A 167 -31.00 -7.84 3.82
N ASN A 168 -32.21 -7.30 3.69
CA ASN A 168 -32.92 -7.11 2.42
C ASN A 168 -32.56 -5.80 1.70
N VAL A 169 -31.72 -4.96 2.30
CA VAL A 169 -31.34 -3.64 1.78
C VAL A 169 -29.92 -3.71 1.25
N VAL A 170 -29.79 -3.50 -0.06
CA VAL A 170 -28.52 -3.51 -0.79
C VAL A 170 -28.20 -2.09 -1.26
N VAL A 171 -26.94 -1.68 -1.18
CA VAL A 171 -26.50 -0.40 -1.74
C VAL A 171 -26.41 -0.52 -3.26
N ALA A 172 -27.31 0.15 -3.99
CA ALA A 172 -27.35 0.07 -5.45
C ALA A 172 -26.37 1.06 -6.11
N ARG A 173 -26.27 2.27 -5.57
CA ARG A 173 -25.43 3.35 -6.13
C ARG A 173 -25.05 4.37 -5.06
N ILE A 174 -23.86 4.96 -5.18
CA ILE A 174 -23.37 5.99 -4.27
C ILE A 174 -23.02 7.23 -5.09
N ASP A 175 -23.78 8.32 -4.87
CA ASP A 175 -23.55 9.61 -5.51
C ASP A 175 -23.03 10.63 -4.48
N ARG A 176 -22.76 11.86 -4.95
CA ARG A 176 -22.34 12.96 -4.07
C ARG A 176 -23.50 13.39 -3.18
N GLY A 177 -23.41 13.12 -1.88
CA GLY A 177 -24.40 13.58 -0.90
C GLY A 177 -25.70 12.77 -0.85
N ARG A 178 -25.79 11.66 -1.60
CA ARG A 178 -26.91 10.73 -1.53
C ARG A 178 -26.46 9.29 -1.78
N VAL A 179 -27.22 8.33 -1.24
CA VAL A 179 -27.03 6.90 -1.48
C VAL A 179 -28.35 6.31 -1.93
N ILE A 180 -28.33 5.54 -3.02
CA ILE A 180 -29.50 4.82 -3.50
C ILE A 180 -29.45 3.42 -2.90
N LEU A 181 -30.46 3.10 -2.11
CA LEU A 181 -30.66 1.82 -1.46
C LEU A 181 -31.73 1.03 -2.22
N GLN A 182 -31.50 -0.26 -2.42
CA GLN A 182 -32.48 -1.18 -2.97
C GLN A 182 -33.07 -2.02 -1.84
N ASN A 183 -34.32 -1.73 -1.49
CA ASN A 183 -35.08 -2.45 -0.47
C ASN A 183 -36.08 -3.38 -1.18
N GLY A 184 -35.61 -4.57 -1.55
CA GLY A 184 -36.36 -5.49 -2.40
C GLY A 184 -36.61 -4.93 -3.80
N ALA A 185 -37.88 -4.67 -4.14
CA ALA A 185 -38.29 -4.13 -5.43
C ALA A 185 -38.33 -2.59 -5.49
N ARG A 186 -38.15 -1.91 -4.34
CA ARG A 186 -38.22 -0.45 -4.26
C ARG A 186 -36.81 0.13 -4.18
N ARG A 187 -36.58 1.21 -4.92
CA ARG A 187 -35.39 2.04 -4.78
C ARG A 187 -35.71 3.22 -3.88
N GLU A 188 -34.89 3.38 -2.86
CA GLU A 188 -35.03 4.41 -1.84
C GLU A 188 -33.79 5.30 -1.85
N GLU A 189 -33.98 6.62 -1.73
CA GLU A 189 -32.91 7.60 -1.64
C GLU A 189 -32.64 7.95 -0.17
N LEU A 190 -31.38 7.87 0.23
CA LEU A 190 -30.88 8.35 1.52
C LEU A 190 -30.01 9.59 1.31
N LEU A 191 -30.53 10.75 1.73
CA LEU A 191 -29.86 12.04 1.61
C LEU A 191 -28.88 12.30 2.77
N LEU A 192 -27.80 13.02 2.48
CA LEU A 192 -26.87 13.51 3.50
C LEU A 192 -27.51 14.67 4.26
N ASP A 193 -27.68 14.51 5.57
CA ASP A 193 -28.25 15.55 6.42
C ASP A 193 -27.25 16.73 6.57
N PRO A 194 -27.55 17.93 6.04
CA PRO A 194 -26.64 19.08 6.13
C PRO A 194 -26.57 19.67 7.54
N GLN A 195 -27.56 19.39 8.39
CA GLN A 195 -27.65 19.86 9.78
C GLN A 195 -26.99 18.89 10.76
N ALA A 196 -26.65 17.68 10.32
CA ALA A 196 -25.91 16.76 11.16
C ALA A 196 -24.61 17.43 11.61
N PRO A 197 -24.28 17.37 12.92
CA PRO A 197 -23.06 17.95 13.43
C PRO A 197 -21.92 17.36 12.62
N LYS A 198 -21.26 18.19 11.80
CA LYS A 198 -20.10 17.79 11.02
C LYS A 198 -19.17 17.14 12.01
N VAL A 199 -19.03 15.81 11.94
CA VAL A 199 -18.18 15.06 12.86
C VAL A 199 -16.83 15.68 12.67
N SER A 200 -16.46 16.57 13.60
CA SER A 200 -15.26 17.38 13.50
C SER A 200 -14.18 16.37 13.32
N ARG A 201 -13.59 16.31 12.10
CA ARG A 201 -12.60 15.31 11.71
C ARG A 201 -11.75 15.15 12.93
N VAL A 202 -11.85 13.99 13.60
CA VAL A 202 -11.03 13.75 14.78
C VAL A 202 -9.66 13.84 14.18
N ALA A 203 -9.02 15.00 14.36
CA ALA A 203 -7.65 15.19 14.05
C ALA A 203 -7.06 14.08 14.89
N THR A 204 -6.64 13.02 14.21
CA THR A 204 -5.80 12.00 14.77
C THR A 204 -4.51 12.75 15.02
N SER A 205 -4.55 13.59 16.07
CA SER A 205 -3.45 13.95 16.93
C SER A 205 -2.96 12.60 17.35
N ARG A 206 -2.09 12.08 16.49
CA ARG A 206 -1.29 10.91 16.73
C ARG A 206 -0.59 11.31 18.01
N ARG A 207 -1.15 10.87 19.15
CA ARG A 207 -0.53 11.04 20.45
C ARG A 207 0.78 10.32 20.29
N VAL A 208 1.80 11.08 19.95
CA VAL A 208 3.19 10.64 20.00
C VAL A 208 3.29 10.05 21.39
N PRO A 209 3.55 8.73 21.53
CA PRO A 209 3.62 8.13 22.85
C PRO A 209 4.72 8.88 23.58
N GLN A 210 4.33 9.76 24.51
CA GLN A 210 5.28 10.46 25.34
C GLN A 210 6.07 9.36 26.03
N PRO A 211 7.39 9.26 25.80
CA PRO A 211 8.20 8.32 26.53
C PRO A 211 8.04 8.71 27.99
N ARG A 212 7.33 7.89 28.76
CA ARG A 212 7.28 8.00 30.22
C ARG A 212 8.72 7.84 30.68
N SER A 213 9.36 8.98 30.88
CA SER A 213 10.62 9.13 31.58
C SER A 213 10.44 8.51 32.96
N ARG A 214 10.73 7.21 33.09
CA ARG A 214 11.00 6.56 34.35
C ARG A 214 12.34 7.09 34.86
N ARG A 215 12.27 8.28 35.46
CA ARG A 215 13.29 8.79 36.38
C ARG A 215 13.01 8.16 37.74
N ARG A 216 13.71 7.08 38.04
CA ARG A 216 13.97 6.43 39.36
C ARG A 216 14.54 5.06 39.01
N GLY A 217 15.76 4.66 39.29
CA GLY A 217 16.97 5.18 39.92
C GLY A 217 18.01 4.04 39.78
N PRO A 218 19.31 4.27 40.01
CA PRO A 218 20.32 3.22 39.88
C PRO A 218 20.24 2.28 41.09
N ALA A 219 19.43 1.24 41.01
CA ALA A 219 19.49 0.10 41.92
C ALA A 219 19.55 -1.19 41.08
N SER A 220 20.76 -1.74 41.01
CA SER A 220 21.10 -3.15 40.75
C SER A 220 20.34 -3.84 39.60
N ALA A 221 20.89 -3.76 38.39
CA ALA A 221 20.55 -4.68 37.30
C ALA A 221 20.88 -6.15 37.64
N ASP A 222 21.77 -6.39 38.60
CA ASP A 222 22.18 -7.73 39.01
C ASP A 222 21.10 -8.46 39.84
N ALA A 223 20.29 -7.73 40.62
CA ALA A 223 19.22 -8.34 41.43
C ALA A 223 18.04 -8.88 40.60
N SER A 224 17.88 -8.42 39.35
CA SER A 224 16.79 -8.86 38.47
C SER A 224 17.10 -10.17 37.72
N LEU A 225 18.37 -10.54 37.61
CA LEU A 225 18.79 -11.77 36.93
C LEU A 225 18.69 -12.97 37.87
N ASP A 226 19.12 -12.83 39.13
CA ASP A 226 19.00 -13.89 40.14
C ASP A 226 17.53 -14.18 40.50
N ALA A 227 16.67 -13.16 40.55
CA ALA A 227 15.24 -13.34 40.76
C ALA A 227 14.52 -14.01 39.57
N ARG A 228 15.10 -13.95 38.36
CA ARG A 228 14.57 -14.62 37.17
C ARG A 228 15.14 -16.01 36.96
N LEU A 229 16.39 -16.27 37.35
CA LEU A 229 17.00 -17.60 37.28
C LEU A 229 16.49 -18.53 38.39
N GLY A 230 16.26 -18.02 39.61
CA GLY A 230 15.76 -18.84 40.73
C GLY A 230 14.34 -19.37 40.52
N LYS A 231 13.54 -18.76 39.64
CA LYS A 231 12.16 -19.19 39.37
C LYS A 231 12.05 -20.27 38.28
N GLN A 232 13.17 -20.67 37.67
CA GLN A 232 13.19 -21.67 36.59
C GLN A 232 13.70 -23.05 37.04
N THR A 233 14.22 -23.17 38.26
CA THR A 233 14.78 -24.43 38.80
C THR A 233 13.80 -25.27 39.61
N ASP A 234 12.62 -24.77 39.96
CA ASP A 234 11.63 -25.52 40.77
C ASP A 234 10.56 -26.28 39.95
N ARG A 235 10.72 -26.37 38.62
CA ARG A 235 9.80 -27.16 37.79
C ARG A 235 10.41 -28.54 37.51
N ALA A 236 9.84 -29.55 38.18
CA ALA A 236 10.24 -30.94 38.10
C ALA A 236 10.47 -31.44 36.64
N PRO A 237 11.53 -32.22 36.39
CA PRO A 237 11.89 -32.68 35.05
C PRO A 237 11.02 -33.88 34.67
N SER A 238 9.90 -33.63 33.97
CA SER A 238 9.13 -34.69 33.35
C SER A 238 8.75 -34.32 31.92
N ARG A 239 9.74 -34.24 31.03
CA ARG A 239 9.61 -34.55 29.59
C ARG A 239 10.99 -34.50 28.94
N GLY A 240 11.32 -35.61 28.27
CA GLY A 240 12.63 -35.86 27.68
C GLY A 240 13.02 -34.89 26.55
N PRO A 241 14.29 -34.97 26.13
CA PRO A 241 14.95 -34.04 25.20
C PRO A 241 14.38 -34.03 23.76
N ASP A 242 13.37 -34.82 23.44
CA ASP A 242 12.92 -35.04 22.07
C ASP A 242 11.81 -34.07 21.59
N SER A 243 11.38 -33.11 22.43
CA SER A 243 10.22 -32.25 22.14
C SER A 243 10.54 -30.83 21.65
N VAL A 244 11.82 -30.44 21.52
CA VAL A 244 12.19 -29.04 21.23
C VAL A 244 12.41 -28.74 19.73
N PHE A 245 12.37 -29.74 18.84
CA PHE A 245 12.67 -29.53 17.41
C PHE A 245 11.48 -29.59 16.44
N ASN A 246 10.23 -29.72 16.90
CA ASN A 246 9.06 -29.84 16.01
C ASN A 246 8.37 -28.52 15.60
N GLY A 247 9.00 -27.36 15.78
CA GLY A 247 8.39 -26.05 15.50
C GLY A 247 8.77 -25.40 14.16
N ALA A 248 9.59 -26.03 13.32
CA ALA A 248 10.18 -25.37 12.15
C ALA A 248 9.69 -25.93 10.81
N ARG A 249 9.00 -25.07 10.05
CA ARG A 249 8.94 -25.02 8.59
C ARG A 249 8.40 -26.25 7.85
N THR A 250 7.11 -26.20 7.56
CA THR A 250 6.54 -26.74 6.31
C THR A 250 6.97 -25.84 5.14
N LEU A 251 8.04 -26.24 4.44
CA LEU A 251 8.37 -25.78 3.09
C LEU A 251 7.52 -26.58 2.09
N PRO A 252 6.79 -25.96 1.14
CA PRO A 252 6.22 -26.71 0.04
C PRO A 252 7.35 -27.20 -0.88
N LYS A 253 7.29 -28.51 -1.20
CA LYS A 253 8.16 -29.17 -2.19
C LYS A 253 8.01 -28.46 -3.53
N LYS A 254 9.14 -28.01 -4.08
CA LYS A 254 9.28 -27.53 -5.45
C LYS A 254 9.68 -28.74 -6.30
N ASP A 255 8.76 -29.20 -7.13
CA ASP A 255 8.99 -30.30 -8.05
C ASP A 255 9.96 -29.86 -9.13
N LYS A 256 11.01 -30.66 -9.32
CA LYS A 256 11.99 -30.54 -10.39
C LYS A 256 11.40 -31.16 -11.65
N ALA A 257 10.79 -30.34 -12.51
CA ALA A 257 10.66 -30.67 -13.92
C ALA A 257 11.87 -30.05 -14.65
N GLY A 258 12.61 -30.91 -15.36
CA GLY A 258 13.77 -30.54 -16.14
C GLY A 258 13.40 -29.80 -17.42
N GLY A 259 14.35 -29.00 -17.90
CA GLY A 259 14.28 -28.30 -19.17
C GLY A 259 15.62 -27.62 -19.41
N LYS A 260 16.61 -28.40 -19.86
CA LYS A 260 17.80 -27.85 -20.50
C LYS A 260 17.34 -27.35 -21.86
N ASP A 261 17.50 -26.07 -22.15
CA ASP A 261 17.87 -25.61 -23.48
C ASP A 261 18.71 -24.34 -23.36
N ALA A 262 19.89 -24.44 -23.94
CA ALA A 262 20.88 -23.41 -24.03
C ALA A 262 20.71 -22.71 -25.37
N VAL A 263 20.50 -21.39 -25.36
CA VAL A 263 20.91 -20.52 -26.45
C VAL A 263 21.36 -19.20 -25.83
N GLY A 264 22.66 -18.95 -25.90
CA GLY A 264 23.26 -17.67 -25.57
C GLY A 264 22.93 -16.65 -26.65
N ASN A 265 22.73 -15.41 -26.23
CA ASN A 265 23.06 -14.25 -27.04
C ASN A 265 23.37 -13.09 -26.10
N ASP A 266 24.66 -12.77 -26.03
CA ASP A 266 25.17 -11.54 -25.45
C ASP A 266 24.72 -10.38 -26.33
N PHE A 267 23.95 -9.45 -25.76
CA PHE A 267 23.78 -8.12 -26.35
C PHE A 267 23.99 -7.04 -25.29
N ILE A 268 25.01 -6.25 -25.55
CA ILE A 268 25.51 -5.11 -24.79
C ILE A 268 24.49 -3.96 -24.87
N GLY A 269 24.15 -3.36 -23.74
CA GLY A 269 23.24 -2.19 -23.72
C GLY A 269 23.06 -1.56 -22.35
N SER A 270 23.93 -0.61 -22.04
CA SER A 270 23.83 0.52 -21.11
C SER A 270 22.55 0.66 -20.27
N LYS A 271 22.65 0.43 -18.95
CA LYS A 271 21.63 0.84 -17.98
C LYS A 271 22.04 2.13 -17.27
N ALA A 272 21.36 3.22 -17.62
CA ALA A 272 21.20 4.37 -16.75
C ALA A 272 20.34 3.93 -15.54
N ALA A 273 20.95 3.86 -14.37
CA ALA A 273 20.29 3.47 -13.13
C ALA A 273 19.67 4.70 -12.45
N THR A 274 18.39 4.94 -12.70
CA THR A 274 17.59 5.88 -11.91
C THR A 274 17.21 5.20 -10.59
N SER A 275 17.77 5.71 -9.50
CA SER A 275 17.52 5.30 -8.12
C SER A 275 16.02 5.47 -7.75
N ARG A 276 15.28 4.36 -7.60
CA ARG A 276 13.89 4.32 -7.10
C ARG A 276 13.85 3.75 -5.68
N SER A 277 13.09 4.42 -4.81
CA SER A 277 13.00 4.22 -3.36
C SER A 277 12.66 2.79 -2.94
N GLY A 278 13.36 2.32 -1.90
CA GLY A 278 13.24 0.99 -1.30
C GLY A 278 11.93 0.73 -0.57
N ILE A 279 10.90 0.34 -1.33
CA ILE A 279 9.88 -0.58 -0.84
C ILE A 279 10.44 -1.98 -1.08
N ARG A 280 10.56 -2.81 -0.03
CA ARG A 280 10.91 -4.22 -0.18
C ARG A 280 9.75 -4.93 -0.87
N SER A 281 9.71 -4.83 -2.20
CA SER A 281 8.78 -5.58 -3.03
C SER A 281 9.01 -7.06 -2.78
N ARG A 282 7.96 -7.78 -2.38
CA ARG A 282 8.00 -9.24 -2.41
C ARG A 282 8.34 -9.65 -3.84
N PRO A 283 9.22 -10.66 -4.03
CA PRO A 283 9.49 -11.15 -5.38
C PRO A 283 8.17 -11.56 -6.02
N ALA A 284 7.88 -11.01 -7.20
CA ALA A 284 6.69 -11.34 -7.95
C ALA A 284 6.66 -12.85 -8.22
N PHE A 285 5.47 -13.46 -8.20
CA PHE A 285 5.33 -14.87 -8.53
C PHE A 285 5.67 -15.06 -10.02
N GLN A 286 6.38 -16.14 -10.36
CA GLN A 286 6.70 -16.43 -11.77
C GLN A 286 5.39 -16.62 -12.56
N GLY A 287 5.23 -15.90 -13.67
CA GLY A 287 4.00 -15.87 -14.48
C GLY A 287 2.91 -14.91 -13.97
N SER A 288 3.23 -14.04 -13.01
CA SER A 288 2.30 -12.99 -12.56
C SER A 288 2.26 -11.80 -13.51
N VAL A 289 1.14 -11.07 -13.50
CA VAL A 289 0.96 -9.81 -14.24
C VAL A 289 2.07 -8.81 -13.90
N ALA A 290 2.40 -8.67 -12.61
CA ALA A 290 3.46 -7.78 -12.16
C ALA A 290 4.83 -8.10 -12.79
N GLU A 291 5.20 -9.38 -12.86
CA GLU A 291 6.47 -9.78 -13.49
C GLU A 291 6.49 -9.41 -14.97
N CYS A 292 5.42 -9.72 -15.71
CA CYS A 292 5.37 -9.42 -17.13
C CYS A 292 5.34 -7.91 -17.42
N VAL A 293 4.57 -7.14 -16.65
CA VAL A 293 4.48 -5.67 -16.78
C VAL A 293 5.82 -5.02 -16.48
N LEU A 294 6.54 -5.48 -15.44
CA LEU A 294 7.87 -4.99 -15.13
C LEU A 294 8.90 -5.35 -16.21
N ALA A 295 8.81 -6.55 -16.79
CA ALA A 295 9.69 -6.99 -17.88
C ALA A 295 9.46 -6.21 -19.19
N ASN A 296 8.22 -5.74 -19.43
CA ASN A 296 7.81 -5.07 -20.66
C ASN A 296 7.29 -3.64 -20.42
N TRP A 297 7.87 -2.94 -19.44
CA TRP A 297 7.39 -1.65 -18.95
C TRP A 297 7.10 -0.62 -20.06
N TYR A 298 8.01 -0.47 -21.02
CA TYR A 298 7.84 0.48 -22.13
C TYR A 298 6.65 0.16 -23.03
N ARG A 299 6.41 -1.13 -23.35
CA ARG A 299 5.25 -1.54 -24.16
C ARG A 299 3.94 -1.35 -23.41
N CYS A 300 3.97 -1.53 -22.09
CA CYS A 300 2.82 -1.24 -21.25
C CYS A 300 2.49 0.27 -21.30
N ILE A 301 3.46 1.15 -21.08
CA ILE A 301 3.23 2.60 -21.08
C ILE A 301 2.68 3.07 -22.42
N ASP A 302 3.28 2.61 -23.52
CA ASP A 302 2.89 3.03 -24.87
C ASP A 302 1.43 2.70 -25.19
N ARG A 303 0.93 1.56 -24.69
CA ARG A 303 -0.43 1.09 -24.96
C ARG A 303 -1.47 1.52 -23.92
N TYR A 304 -1.08 1.60 -22.65
CA TYR A 304 -2.01 1.73 -21.52
C TYR A 304 -1.73 2.92 -20.61
N GLY A 305 -0.63 3.64 -20.80
CA GLY A 305 -0.22 4.78 -19.99
C GLY A 305 0.46 4.40 -18.67
N GLU A 306 1.24 5.34 -18.11
CA GLU A 306 2.05 5.11 -16.90
C GLU A 306 1.21 4.80 -15.65
N GLY A 307 0.03 5.40 -15.53
CA GLY A 307 -0.88 5.17 -14.40
C GLY A 307 -1.32 3.70 -14.28
N ASN A 308 -1.82 3.13 -15.37
CA ASN A 308 -2.29 1.74 -15.39
C ASN A 308 -1.14 0.76 -15.17
N CYS A 309 0.00 0.98 -15.83
CA CYS A 309 1.19 0.14 -15.67
C CYS A 309 1.73 0.18 -14.24
N GLY A 310 1.67 1.35 -13.59
CA GLY A 310 2.01 1.50 -12.18
C GLY A 310 1.15 0.63 -11.27
N VAL A 311 -0.18 0.63 -11.47
CA VAL A 311 -1.10 -0.23 -10.73
C VAL A 311 -0.79 -1.71 -10.98
N TRP A 312 -0.65 -2.12 -12.23
CA TRP A 312 -0.47 -3.53 -12.61
C TRP A 312 0.88 -4.10 -12.17
N SER A 313 1.92 -3.28 -12.09
CA SER A 313 3.23 -3.67 -11.55
C SER A 313 3.20 -4.04 -10.06
N ASN A 314 2.17 -3.63 -9.33
CA ASN A 314 1.96 -3.99 -7.92
C ASN A 314 1.07 -5.23 -7.74
N VAL A 315 0.46 -5.76 -8.79
CA VAL A 315 -0.44 -6.93 -8.74
C VAL A 315 0.38 -8.22 -8.83
N THR A 316 1.03 -8.60 -7.73
CA THR A 316 1.98 -9.73 -7.70
C THR A 316 1.32 -11.11 -7.64
N SER A 317 0.01 -11.19 -7.37
CA SER A 317 -0.70 -12.44 -7.09
C SER A 317 -1.63 -12.93 -8.19
N VAL A 318 -1.86 -12.14 -9.24
CA VAL A 318 -2.81 -12.50 -10.32
C VAL A 318 -2.03 -13.09 -11.50
N PRO A 319 -2.37 -14.31 -11.95
CA PRO A 319 -1.78 -14.88 -13.16
C PRO A 319 -2.31 -14.14 -14.40
N ILE A 320 -1.48 -14.02 -15.43
CA ILE A 320 -1.78 -13.25 -16.67
C ILE A 320 -3.14 -13.64 -17.27
N GLY A 321 -3.44 -14.94 -17.35
CA GLY A 321 -4.70 -15.44 -17.91
C GLY A 321 -5.97 -15.10 -17.12
N ALA A 322 -5.85 -14.71 -15.84
CA ALA A 322 -6.98 -14.31 -15.01
C ALA A 322 -7.19 -12.79 -14.94
N PHE A 323 -6.29 -12.00 -15.55
CA PHE A 323 -6.29 -10.55 -15.41
C PHE A 323 -7.36 -9.84 -16.26
N GLY A 324 -7.92 -10.53 -17.26
CA GLY A 324 -9.01 -10.01 -18.10
C GLY A 324 -8.60 -8.91 -19.08
N ILE A 325 -7.32 -8.51 -19.10
CA ILE A 325 -6.75 -7.54 -20.04
C ILE A 325 -5.76 -8.29 -20.94
N ASP A 326 -5.92 -8.12 -22.25
CA ASP A 326 -5.00 -8.72 -23.21
C ASP A 326 -3.64 -8.03 -23.16
N LEU A 327 -2.64 -8.78 -22.70
CA LEU A 327 -1.25 -8.37 -22.65
C LEU A 327 -0.50 -9.24 -23.67
N PRO A 328 -0.51 -8.90 -24.97
CA PRO A 328 -0.07 -9.80 -26.04
C PRO A 328 1.43 -10.15 -25.97
N TRP A 329 2.23 -9.37 -25.22
CA TRP A 329 3.64 -9.64 -24.96
C TRP A 329 3.89 -10.58 -23.76
N CYS A 330 2.85 -10.98 -23.03
CA CYS A 330 2.94 -11.84 -21.84
C CYS A 330 2.64 -13.32 -22.11
N ASN A 331 2.10 -13.68 -23.27
CA ASN A 331 1.77 -15.05 -23.65
C ASN A 331 2.92 -15.74 -24.40
N ARG A 332 4.04 -15.99 -23.73
CA ARG A 332 5.12 -16.86 -24.22
C ARG A 332 5.44 -17.96 -23.21
#